data_AF-A0A2T9VJG7-F1
#
_entry.id   AF-A0A2T9VJG7-F1
#
_cell.length_a   1.000
_cell.length_b   1.000
_cell.length_c   1.000
_cell.angle_alpha   90.00
_cell.angle_beta   90.00
_cell.angle_gamma   90.00
#
_symmetry.space_group_name_H-M   'P 1'
#
loop_
_entity.id
_entity.type
_entity.pdbx_description
1 polymer ?
#
loop_
_entity_poly.entity_id
_entity_poly.type
_entity_poly.pdbx_seq_one_letter_code
_entity_poly.pdbx_strand_id
1 'polypeptide(L)'
;MATGPKNTKSQSLTARIPHDVIEGMESVKRNDESNAAFIVAAMRGEIARRQAEGNGENILVSSLDTLAQVEKIGVKASEEIGQLISVVRDELQRRKAK
;
A
#
# COMPACT_ATOMS: atom_id res chain seq x y z
N MET A 1 35.60 -19.05 4.09
CA MET A 1 35.22 -18.37 5.36
C MET A 1 33.89 -18.93 5.81
N ALA A 2 33.74 -19.27 7.09
CA ALA A 2 32.42 -19.52 7.65
C ALA A 2 31.66 -18.19 7.57
N THR A 3 30.73 -18.07 6.62
CA THR A 3 29.75 -16.99 6.64
C THR A 3 28.98 -17.17 7.94
N GLY A 4 29.05 -16.19 8.84
CA GLY A 4 28.25 -16.19 10.07
C GLY A 4 26.74 -16.32 9.77
N PRO A 5 25.88 -16.19 10.78
CA PRO A 5 24.44 -16.42 10.63
C PRO A 5 23.73 -15.44 9.67
N LYS A 6 24.43 -14.49 9.03
CA LYS A 6 23.89 -13.51 8.09
C LYS A 6 24.76 -13.43 6.83
N ASN A 7 24.11 -13.44 5.66
CA ASN A 7 24.71 -13.11 4.37
C ASN A 7 23.83 -12.08 3.63
N THR A 8 24.24 -11.66 2.43
CA THR A 8 23.54 -10.64 1.64
C THR A 8 22.07 -10.99 1.34
N LYS A 9 21.71 -12.28 1.33
CA LYS A 9 20.38 -12.76 0.93
C LYS A 9 19.52 -13.29 2.09
N SER A 10 20.11 -13.63 3.23
CA SER A 10 19.42 -14.37 4.30
C SER A 10 20.12 -14.26 5.65
N GLN A 11 19.36 -14.49 6.71
CA GLN A 11 19.86 -14.59 8.08
C GLN A 11 19.23 -15.82 8.75
N SER A 12 20.02 -16.65 9.43
CA SER A 12 19.51 -17.75 10.25
C SER A 12 19.14 -17.25 11.65
N LEU A 13 18.04 -17.78 12.16
CA LEU A 13 17.52 -17.52 13.49
C LEU A 13 17.34 -18.87 14.18
N THR A 14 17.67 -18.96 15.47
CA THR A 14 17.48 -20.17 16.26
C THR A 14 16.45 -19.90 17.34
N ALA A 15 15.35 -20.64 17.31
CA ALA A 15 14.29 -20.57 18.31
C ALA A 15 13.78 -22.00 18.60
N ARG A 16 13.34 -22.23 19.84
CA ARG A 16 12.62 -23.46 20.20
C ARG A 16 11.14 -23.26 19.89
N ILE A 17 10.58 -24.15 19.08
CA ILE A 17 9.15 -24.15 18.72
C ILE A 17 8.48 -25.26 19.55
N PRO A 18 7.37 -24.98 20.25
CA PRO A 18 6.57 -26.00 20.94
C PRO A 18 6.08 -27.12 20.01
N HIS A 19 5.90 -28.34 20.55
CA HIS A 19 5.53 -29.51 19.75
C HIS A 19 4.15 -29.38 19.09
N ASP A 20 3.17 -28.83 19.81
CA ASP A 20 1.83 -28.55 19.30
C ASP A 20 1.85 -27.61 18.09
N VAL A 21 2.75 -26.62 18.09
CA VAL A 21 2.93 -25.71 16.94
C VAL A 21 3.57 -26.42 15.75
N ILE A 22 4.52 -27.33 15.99
CA ILE A 22 5.13 -28.16 14.92
C ILE A 22 4.08 -29.10 14.31
N GLU A 23 3.29 -29.79 15.14
CA GLU A 23 2.21 -30.66 14.70
C GLU A 23 1.16 -29.88 13.91
N GLY A 24 0.79 -28.70 14.39
CA GLY A 24 -0.10 -27.78 13.69
C GLY A 24 0.42 -27.41 12.30
N MET A 25 1.70 -27.02 12.19
CA MET A 25 2.34 -26.75 10.90
C MET A 25 2.28 -27.97 9.97
N GLU A 26 2.72 -29.13 10.42
CA GLU A 26 2.76 -30.34 9.58
C GLU A 26 1.36 -30.77 9.11
N SER A 27 0.31 -30.50 9.89
CA SER A 27 -1.08 -30.83 9.51
C SER A 27 -1.64 -29.97 8.36
N VAL A 28 -1.11 -28.76 8.14
CA VAL A 28 -1.58 -27.81 7.12
C VAL A 28 -0.57 -27.54 6.01
N LYS A 29 0.67 -28.03 6.17
CA LYS A 29 1.75 -27.87 5.20
C LYS A 29 1.40 -28.60 3.90
N ARG A 30 1.68 -27.97 2.77
CA ARG A 30 1.43 -28.60 1.46
C ARG A 30 2.46 -29.69 1.18
N ASN A 31 2.10 -30.71 0.40
CA ASN A 31 2.97 -31.86 0.12
C ASN A 31 4.35 -31.47 -0.46
N ASP A 32 4.42 -30.42 -1.27
CA ASP A 32 5.65 -29.94 -1.89
C ASP A 32 6.27 -28.72 -1.19
N GLU A 33 5.77 -28.37 0.01
CA GLU A 33 6.24 -27.20 0.75
C GLU A 33 7.30 -27.57 1.79
N SER A 34 8.46 -26.92 1.70
CA SER A 34 9.50 -27.05 2.72
C SER A 34 9.13 -26.30 4.00
N ASN A 35 9.64 -26.76 5.16
CA ASN A 35 9.43 -26.07 6.44
C ASN A 35 9.92 -24.62 6.39
N ALA A 36 11.02 -24.36 5.67
CA ALA A 36 11.53 -23.00 5.47
C ALA A 36 10.55 -22.13 4.68
N ALA A 37 9.94 -22.66 3.61
CA ALA A 37 8.96 -21.95 2.81
C ALA A 37 7.71 -21.60 3.64
N PHE A 38 7.21 -22.57 4.43
CA PHE A 38 6.09 -22.36 5.34
C PHE A 38 6.39 -21.26 6.37
N ILE A 39 7.54 -21.35 7.05
CA ILE A 39 7.96 -20.37 8.08
C ILE A 39 8.10 -18.97 7.47
N VAL A 40 8.72 -18.85 6.28
CA VAL A 40 8.85 -17.55 5.60
C VAL A 40 7.48 -16.99 5.22
N ALA A 41 6.55 -17.82 4.73
CA ALA A 41 5.20 -17.40 4.42
C ALA A 41 4.44 -16.91 5.66
N ALA A 42 4.52 -17.66 6.77
CA ALA A 42 3.92 -17.27 8.05
C ALA A 42 4.49 -15.95 8.58
N MET A 43 5.81 -15.79 8.57
CA MET A 43 6.47 -14.54 9.00
C MET A 43 6.05 -13.35 8.14
N ARG A 44 5.94 -13.52 6.81
CA ARG A 44 5.47 -12.46 5.91
C ARG A 44 4.02 -12.07 6.20
N GLY A 45 3.15 -13.06 6.43
CA GLY A 45 1.76 -12.81 6.80
C GLY A 45 1.63 -12.01 8.10
N GLU A 46 2.40 -12.39 9.12
CA GLU A 46 2.42 -11.70 10.41
C GLU A 46 2.98 -10.27 10.32
N ILE A 47 4.02 -10.05 9.50
CA ILE A 47 4.53 -8.69 9.21
C ILE A 47 3.43 -7.85 8.56
N ALA A 48 2.76 -8.37 7.54
CA ALA A 48 1.69 -7.65 6.84
C ALA A 48 0.52 -7.33 7.77
N ARG A 49 0.13 -8.27 8.65
CA ARG A 49 -0.93 -8.06 9.66
C ARG A 49 -0.55 -6.92 10.61
N ARG A 50 0.65 -6.94 11.18
CA ARG A 50 1.11 -5.87 12.10
C ARG A 50 1.29 -4.54 11.40
N GLN A 51 1.74 -4.55 10.15
CA GLN A 51 1.81 -3.34 9.34
C GLN A 51 0.40 -2.78 9.13
N ALA A 52 -0.59 -3.59 8.79
CA ALA A 52 -1.98 -3.16 8.62
C ALA A 52 -2.59 -2.61 9.93
N GLU A 53 -2.30 -3.25 11.07
CA GLU A 53 -2.75 -2.78 12.40
C GLU A 53 -2.12 -1.43 12.77
N GLY A 54 -0.84 -1.24 12.46
CA GLY A 54 -0.18 0.07 12.58
C GLY A 54 -0.61 1.09 11.52
N ASN A 55 -1.30 0.65 10.47
CA ASN A 55 -1.76 1.48 9.35
C ASN A 55 -3.26 1.79 9.39
N GLY A 56 -4.01 1.30 10.38
CA GLY A 56 -5.45 1.55 10.51
C GLY A 56 -5.78 3.04 10.63
N GLU A 57 -4.94 3.81 11.33
CA GLU A 57 -5.03 5.28 11.37
C GLU A 57 -4.55 5.92 10.05
N ASN A 58 -3.47 5.40 9.46
CA ASN A 58 -2.86 5.95 8.24
C ASN A 58 -3.69 5.75 6.97
N ILE A 59 -4.48 4.67 6.85
CA ILE A 59 -5.33 4.44 5.66
C ILE A 59 -6.52 5.40 5.66
N LEU A 60 -7.16 5.61 6.81
CA LEU A 60 -8.26 6.57 6.93
C LEU A 60 -7.75 8.00 6.71
N VAL A 61 -6.62 8.37 7.34
CA VAL A 61 -5.97 9.67 7.15
C VAL A 61 -5.56 9.86 5.68
N SER A 62 -4.92 8.86 5.06
CA SER A 62 -4.53 8.91 3.64
C SER A 62 -5.74 9.01 2.70
N SER A 63 -6.85 8.33 3.01
CA SER A 63 -8.07 8.43 2.21
C SER A 63 -8.72 9.81 2.31
N LEU A 64 -8.72 10.43 3.50
CA LEU A 64 -9.20 11.80 3.70
C LEU A 64 -8.30 12.83 3.02
N ASP A 65 -6.98 12.67 3.13
CA ASP A 65 -6.01 13.52 2.42
C ASP A 65 -6.18 13.42 0.90
N THR A 66 -6.44 12.20 0.40
CA THR A 66 -6.74 11.96 -1.02
C THR A 66 -8.01 12.69 -1.44
N LEU A 67 -9.07 12.63 -0.64
CA LEU A 67 -10.32 13.34 -0.91
C LEU A 67 -10.14 14.87 -0.88
N ALA A 68 -9.38 15.40 0.09
CA ALA A 68 -9.05 16.82 0.15
C ALA A 68 -8.24 17.29 -1.08
N GLN A 69 -7.35 16.45 -1.59
CA GLN A 69 -6.61 16.75 -2.80
C GLN A 69 -7.50 16.73 -4.05
N VAL A 70 -8.47 15.80 -4.13
CA VAL A 70 -9.47 15.77 -5.21
C VAL A 70 -10.34 17.04 -5.17
N GLU A 71 -10.79 17.48 -3.99
CA GLU A 71 -11.54 18.73 -3.82
C GLU A 71 -10.75 19.93 -4.35
N LYS A 72 -9.48 20.07 -3.93
CA LYS A 72 -8.60 21.16 -4.38
C LYS A 72 -8.44 21.18 -5.90
N ILE A 73 -8.29 20.01 -6.53
CA ILE A 73 -8.20 19.88 -7.98
C ILE A 73 -9.52 20.31 -8.63
N GLY A 74 -10.66 19.87 -8.09
CA GLY A 74 -11.99 20.23 -8.60
C GLY A 74 -12.27 21.72 -8.55
N VAL A 75 -11.92 22.39 -7.44
CA VAL A 75 -12.05 23.85 -7.28
C VAL A 75 -11.22 24.58 -8.35
N LYS A 76 -9.94 24.20 -8.49
CA LYS A 76 -9.05 24.81 -9.46
C LYS A 76 -9.54 24.61 -10.90
N ALA A 77 -9.98 23.39 -11.24
CA ALA A 77 -10.53 23.10 -12.56
C ALA A 77 -11.79 23.94 -12.85
N SER A 78 -12.65 24.15 -11.85
CA SER A 78 -13.83 25.00 -12.00
C SER A 78 -13.47 26.47 -12.27
N GLU A 79 -12.44 27.00 -11.60
CA GLU A 79 -11.94 28.36 -11.85
C GLU A 79 -11.40 28.51 -13.27
N GLU A 80 -10.57 27.57 -13.72
CA GLU A 80 -9.99 27.57 -15.07
C GLU A 80 -11.08 27.49 -16.16
N ILE A 81 -12.11 26.66 -15.96
CA ILE A 81 -13.28 26.59 -16.86
C ILE A 81 -14.03 27.93 -16.88
N GLY A 82 -14.20 28.57 -15.72
CA GLY A 82 -14.84 29.89 -15.62
C GLY A 82 -14.11 30.96 -16.43
N GLN A 83 -12.77 30.98 -16.38
CA GLN A 83 -11.95 31.88 -17.19
C GLN A 83 -12.07 31.59 -18.69
N LEU A 84 -12.10 30.33 -19.08
CA LEU A 84 -12.30 29.95 -20.49
C LEU A 84 -13.65 30.45 -21.01
N ILE A 85 -14.71 30.28 -20.21
CA ILE A 85 -16.06 30.75 -20.54
C ILE A 85 -16.09 32.28 -20.70
N SER A 86 -15.39 33.04 -19.85
CA SER A 86 -15.36 34.50 -19.99
C SER A 86 -14.70 34.92 -21.29
N VAL A 87 -13.56 34.33 -21.64
CA VAL A 87 -12.85 34.58 -22.91
C VAL A 87 -13.75 34.29 -24.11
N VAL A 88 -14.46 33.16 -24.09
CA VAL A 88 -15.39 32.79 -25.17
C VAL A 88 -16.54 33.79 -25.29
N ARG A 89 -17.10 34.25 -24.16
CA ARG A 89 -18.18 35.26 -24.16
C ARG A 89 -17.71 36.59 -24.74
N ASP A 90 -16.54 37.05 -24.34
CA ASP A 90 -15.98 38.31 -24.83
C ASP A 90 -15.73 38.27 -26.35
N GLU A 91 -15.18 37.17 -26.86
CA GLU A 91 -14.95 36.98 -28.29
C GLU A 91 -16.27 36.93 -29.07
N LEU A 92 -17.30 36.26 -28.55
CA LEU A 92 -18.64 36.24 -29.17
C LEU A 92 -19.27 37.64 -29.22
N GLN A 93 -19.14 38.43 -28.16
CA GLN A 93 -19.67 39.81 -28.14
C GLN A 93 -18.94 40.70 -29.16
N ARG A 94 -17.60 40.61 -29.22
CA ARG A 94 -16.80 41.35 -30.21
C ARG A 94 -17.22 41.05 -31.64
N ARG A 95 -17.53 39.79 -31.95
CA ARG A 95 -17.98 39.38 -33.29
C ARG A 95 -19.42 39.81 -33.61
N LYS A 96 -20.29 39.91 -32.61
CA LYS A 96 -21.67 40.41 -32.80
C LYS A 96 -21.74 41.92 -32.97
N ALA A 97 -20.77 42.66 -32.43
CA ALA A 97 -20.68 44.11 -32.52
C ALA A 97 -19.99 44.61 -33.81
N LYS A 98 -19.64 43.70 -34.73
CA LYS A 98 -18.92 43.95 -35.98
C LYS A 98 -19.81 43.61 -37.16
#